data_AF-A0A7W7RWD2-F1
#
_entry.id   AF-A0A7W7RWD2-F1
#
_cell.length_a   1.000
_cell.length_b   1.000
_cell.length_c   1.000
_cell.angle_alpha   90.00
_cell.angle_beta   90.00
_cell.angle_gamma   90.00
#
_symmetry.space_group_name_H-M   'P 1'
#
loop_
_entity.id
_entity.type
_entity.pdbx_description
1 polymer ?
#
loop_
_entity_poly.entity_id
_entity_poly.type
_entity_poly.pdbx_seq_one_letter_code
_entity_poly.pdbx_strand_id
1 'polypeptide(L)'
;MTGPSRNSVSYQRFLQQVEDADPGEGDIWVIADNLSSHASPATRTWPADHPRIRHAFIPVGACRLNLQEAWWRIFRHHALAGVSFAGRADIDRATRIATAQLNQRAKPWIWGRPPPAPRHLRRQFVYSL
;
A
#
# COMPACT_ATOMS: atom_id res chain seq x y z
N MET A 1 1.08 9.77 -10.46
CA MET A 1 -0.11 9.20 -9.80
C MET A 1 -0.61 10.20 -8.74
N THR A 2 -1.18 11.32 -9.16
CA THR A 2 -1.89 12.25 -8.26
C THR A 2 -3.08 12.82 -9.03
N GLY A 3 -4.29 12.61 -8.49
CA GLY A 3 -5.47 13.30 -8.98
C GLY A 3 -5.39 14.80 -8.62
N PRO A 4 -6.00 15.70 -9.40
CA PRO A 4 -5.98 17.14 -9.11
C PRO A 4 -6.73 17.49 -7.81
N SER A 5 -7.59 16.59 -7.33
CA SER A 5 -8.44 16.78 -6.16
C SER A 5 -8.64 15.49 -5.39
N ARG A 6 -8.86 15.62 -4.08
CA ARG A 6 -9.19 14.50 -3.17
C ARG A 6 -10.70 14.26 -3.16
N ASN A 7 -11.21 13.57 -4.18
CA ASN A 7 -12.62 13.22 -4.32
C ASN A 7 -12.81 11.77 -4.79
N SER A 8 -14.05 11.26 -4.76
CA SER A 8 -14.36 9.87 -5.10
C SER A 8 -13.96 9.49 -6.53
N VAL A 9 -14.14 10.39 -7.49
CA VAL A 9 -13.80 10.15 -8.91
C VAL A 9 -12.29 9.97 -9.09
N SER A 10 -11.47 10.85 -8.49
CA SER A 10 -10.02 10.72 -8.52
C SER A 10 -9.55 9.44 -7.85
N TYR A 11 -10.23 9.02 -6.78
CA TYR A 11 -9.91 7.78 -6.08
C TYR A 11 -10.27 6.53 -6.89
N GLN A 12 -11.46 6.48 -7.49
CA GLN A 12 -11.86 5.39 -8.39
C GLN A 12 -10.92 5.26 -9.60
N ARG A 13 -10.53 6.38 -10.21
CA ARG A 13 -9.52 6.38 -11.29
C ARG A 13 -8.17 5.84 -10.84
N PHE A 14 -7.78 6.11 -9.61
CA PHE A 14 -6.56 5.54 -9.05
C PHE A 14 -6.69 4.03 -8.83
N LEU A 15 -7.83 3.55 -8.33
CA LEU A 15 -8.09 2.10 -8.18
C LEU A 15 -8.04 1.39 -9.53
N GLN A 16 -8.63 1.97 -10.59
CA GLN A 16 -8.51 1.44 -11.95
C GLN A 16 -7.05 1.29 -12.37
N GLN A 17 -6.23 2.32 -12.16
CA GLN A 17 -4.81 2.28 -12.52
C GLN A 17 -4.04 1.20 -11.75
N VAL A 18 -4.45 0.90 -10.51
CA VAL A 18 -3.86 -0.18 -9.73
C VAL A 18 -4.29 -1.54 -10.29
N GLU A 19 -5.56 -1.71 -10.62
CA GLU A 19 -6.09 -2.93 -11.26
C GLU A 19 -5.41 -3.21 -12.61
N ASP A 20 -5.28 -2.19 -13.47
CA ASP A 20 -4.65 -2.29 -14.78
C ASP A 20 -3.13 -2.59 -14.70
N ALA A 21 -2.48 -2.13 -13.64
CA ALA A 21 -1.04 -2.33 -13.44
C ALA A 21 -0.70 -3.70 -12.85
N ASP A 22 -1.68 -4.42 -12.27
CA ASP A 22 -1.49 -5.75 -11.72
C ASP A 22 -1.86 -6.84 -12.76
N PRO A 23 -0.87 -7.55 -13.34
CA PRO A 23 -1.12 -8.56 -14.37
C PRO A 23 -1.70 -9.86 -13.81
N GLY A 24 -1.94 -9.95 -12.49
CA GLY A 24 -2.51 -11.12 -11.86
C GLY A 24 -4.00 -11.28 -12.16
N GLU A 25 -4.55 -12.44 -11.80
CA GLU A 25 -6.00 -12.69 -11.85
C GLU A 25 -6.64 -12.67 -10.45
N GLY A 26 -5.82 -12.51 -9.40
CA GLY A 26 -6.26 -12.56 -8.01
C GLY A 26 -6.97 -11.28 -7.53
N ASP A 27 -7.56 -11.39 -6.34
CA ASP A 27 -8.13 -10.27 -5.60
C ASP A 27 -7.04 -9.27 -5.19
N ILE A 28 -7.33 -7.98 -5.36
CA ILE A 28 -6.53 -6.85 -4.90
C ILE A 28 -7.21 -6.27 -3.65
N TRP A 29 -6.62 -6.52 -2.49
CA TRP A 29 -7.08 -5.96 -1.24
C TRP A 29 -6.51 -4.57 -0.99
N VAL A 30 -7.39 -3.58 -0.97
CA VAL A 30 -7.07 -2.19 -0.64
C VAL A 30 -7.43 -1.93 0.83
N ILE A 31 -6.40 -1.73 1.63
CA ILE A 31 -6.54 -1.37 3.05
C ILE A 31 -6.44 0.15 3.16
N ALA A 32 -7.53 0.82 3.51
CA ALA A 32 -7.61 2.28 3.52
C ALA A 32 -8.25 2.82 4.80
N ASP A 33 -7.99 4.09 5.10
CA ASP A 33 -8.73 4.82 6.14
C ASP A 33 -10.18 5.10 5.69
N ASN A 34 -10.99 5.62 6.61
CA ASN A 34 -12.41 5.91 6.37
C ASN A 34 -12.67 7.31 5.77
N LEU A 35 -11.71 7.87 5.03
CA LEU A 35 -11.87 9.17 4.37
C LEU A 35 -13.15 9.19 3.51
N SER A 36 -13.84 10.32 3.48
CA SER A 36 -15.14 10.45 2.79
C SER A 36 -15.11 10.05 1.32
N SER A 37 -14.01 10.31 0.61
CA SER A 37 -13.81 9.87 -0.78
C SER A 37 -13.66 8.35 -0.92
N HIS A 38 -13.11 7.66 0.09
CA HIS A 38 -12.96 6.20 0.08
C HIS A 38 -14.28 5.51 0.46
N ALA A 39 -15.05 6.13 1.36
CA ALA A 39 -16.27 5.56 1.92
C ALA A 39 -17.56 6.09 1.29
N SER A 40 -17.50 6.94 0.26
CA SER A 40 -18.69 7.49 -0.39
C SER A 40 -19.57 6.39 -1.00
N PRO A 41 -20.89 6.60 -1.15
CA PRO A 41 -21.78 5.64 -1.80
C PRO A 41 -21.26 5.22 -3.18
N ALA A 42 -20.86 6.19 -4.01
CA ALA A 42 -20.29 5.94 -5.32
C ALA A 42 -19.03 5.05 -5.27
N THR A 43 -18.15 5.28 -4.29
CA THR A 43 -16.93 4.47 -4.12
C THR A 43 -17.24 3.07 -3.60
N ARG A 44 -18.27 2.91 -2.77
CA ARG A 44 -18.66 1.61 -2.22
C ARG A 44 -19.36 0.72 -3.23
N THR A 45 -20.09 1.29 -4.19
CA THR A 45 -20.76 0.53 -5.25
C THR A 45 -19.86 0.27 -6.46
N TRP A 46 -18.80 1.06 -6.65
CA TRP A 46 -17.87 0.93 -7.78
C TRP A 46 -17.23 -0.47 -7.94
N PRO A 47 -16.86 -1.21 -6.88
CA PRO A 47 -16.34 -2.57 -7.02
C PRO A 47 -17.30 -3.60 -7.63
N ALA A 48 -18.59 -3.27 -7.80
CA ALA A 48 -19.53 -4.14 -8.52
C ALA A 48 -19.09 -4.36 -9.98
N ASP A 49 -18.51 -3.34 -10.61
CA ASP A 49 -17.96 -3.40 -11.97
C ASP A 49 -16.47 -3.78 -11.99
N HIS A 50 -15.83 -3.81 -10.80
CA HIS A 50 -14.40 -4.09 -10.60
C HIS A 50 -14.20 -5.18 -9.53
N PRO A 51 -14.60 -6.43 -9.81
CA PRO A 51 -14.74 -7.48 -8.79
C PRO A 51 -13.43 -7.92 -8.14
N ARG A 52 -12.28 -7.63 -8.78
CA ARG A 52 -10.96 -7.90 -8.19
C ARG A 52 -10.64 -6.95 -7.05
N ILE A 53 -11.21 -5.75 -7.02
CA ILE A 53 -10.92 -4.75 -6.00
C ILE A 53 -11.76 -5.03 -4.75
N ARG A 54 -11.09 -5.30 -3.64
CA ARG A 54 -11.71 -5.53 -2.32
C ARG A 54 -11.25 -4.47 -1.33
N HIS A 55 -12.19 -3.86 -0.60
CA HIS A 55 -11.87 -2.85 0.41
C HIS A 55 -11.88 -3.43 1.82
N ALA A 56 -10.85 -3.09 2.60
CA ALA A 56 -10.82 -3.26 4.04
C ALA A 56 -10.58 -1.90 4.70
N PHE A 57 -11.59 -1.39 5.40
CA PHE A 57 -11.46 -0.10 6.10
C PHE A 57 -10.84 -0.27 7.48
N ILE A 58 -9.86 0.56 7.79
CA ILE A 58 -9.23 0.61 9.11
C ILE A 58 -10.26 1.15 10.13
N PRO A 59 -10.44 0.50 11.29
CA PRO A 59 -11.35 0.99 12.33
C PRO A 59 -11.01 2.41 12.79
N VAL A 60 -12.04 3.16 13.19
CA VAL A 60 -11.87 4.51 13.74
C VAL A 60 -10.97 4.45 14.98
N GLY A 61 -10.00 5.37 15.06
CA GLY A 61 -9.03 5.41 16.16
C GLY A 61 -7.85 4.43 16.02
N ALA A 62 -7.80 3.60 14.98
CA ALA A 62 -6.72 2.64 14.76
C ALA A 62 -5.66 3.12 13.74
N CYS A 63 -5.31 4.42 13.75
CA CYS A 63 -4.38 5.02 12.78
C CYS A 63 -3.01 4.32 12.71
N ARG A 64 -2.56 3.69 13.80
CA ARG A 64 -1.34 2.88 13.85
C ARG A 64 -1.31 1.70 12.88
N LEU A 65 -2.46 1.26 12.38
CA LEU A 65 -2.59 0.20 11.38
C LEU A 65 -2.48 0.75 9.95
N ASN A 66 -2.52 2.06 9.76
CA ASN A 66 -2.42 2.68 8.45
C ASN A 66 -0.96 2.73 7.98
N LEU A 67 -0.57 1.77 7.14
CA LEU A 67 0.78 1.70 6.56
C LEU A 67 1.14 2.94 5.72
N GLN A 68 0.13 3.66 5.20
CA GLN A 68 0.36 4.88 4.44
C GLN A 68 1.08 5.95 5.28
N GLU A 69 0.83 6.02 6.60
CA GLU A 69 1.51 6.97 7.48
C GLU A 69 3.01 6.67 7.61
N ALA A 70 3.37 5.39 7.72
CA ALA A 70 4.76 4.97 7.76
C ALA A 70 5.46 5.26 6.42
N TRP A 71 4.78 5.00 5.30
CA TRP A 71 5.27 5.35 3.97
C TRP A 71 5.48 6.86 3.82
N TRP A 72 4.55 7.70 4.27
CA TRP A 72 4.69 9.17 4.22
C TRP A 72 5.89 9.67 5.02
N ARG A 73 6.19 9.05 6.16
CA ARG A 73 7.40 9.39 6.93
C ARG A 73 8.68 9.12 6.13
N ILE A 74 8.77 7.95 5.49
CA ILE A 74 9.92 7.57 4.64
C ILE A 74 10.00 8.51 3.44
N PHE A 75 8.88 8.71 2.74
CA PHE A 75 8.79 9.57 1.57
C PHE A 75 9.22 11.00 1.86
N ARG A 76 8.71 11.62 2.93
CA ARG A 76 9.10 12.99 3.32
C ARG A 76 10.61 13.11 3.54
N HIS A 77 11.20 12.12 4.21
CA HIS A 77 12.63 12.10 4.46
C HIS A 77 13.45 12.00 3.16
N HIS A 78 13.05 11.12 2.24
CA HIS A 78 13.81 10.87 1.02
C HIS A 78 13.55 11.89 -0.11
N ALA A 79 12.34 12.42 -0.21
CA ALA A 79 11.92 13.24 -1.34
C ALA A 79 11.88 14.74 -1.04
N LEU A 80 11.53 15.12 0.19
CA LEU A 80 11.15 16.50 0.51
C LEU A 80 12.07 17.19 1.52
N ALA A 81 12.77 16.44 2.38
CA ALA A 81 13.55 17.01 3.46
C ALA A 81 14.69 17.89 2.94
N GLY A 82 14.70 19.16 3.36
CA GLY A 82 15.74 20.14 2.99
C GLY A 82 15.66 20.67 1.55
N VAL A 83 14.59 20.35 0.81
CA VAL A 83 14.43 20.78 -0.59
C VAL A 83 13.39 21.90 -0.68
N SER A 84 13.73 22.95 -1.42
CA SER A 84 12.78 23.98 -1.87
C SER A 84 12.38 23.72 -3.31
N PHE A 85 11.08 23.78 -3.60
CA PHE A 85 10.52 23.50 -4.92
C PHE A 85 9.99 24.77 -5.55
N ALA A 86 10.26 25.01 -6.84
CA ALA A 86 9.74 26.17 -7.56
C ALA A 86 8.31 25.96 -8.06
N GLY A 87 7.86 24.70 -8.16
CA GLY A 87 6.48 24.40 -8.49
C GLY A 87 6.14 22.91 -8.51
N ARG A 88 4.92 22.61 -8.97
CA ARG A 88 4.35 21.26 -9.00
C ARG A 88 5.22 20.26 -9.78
N ALA A 89 5.81 20.70 -10.90
CA ALA A 89 6.64 19.83 -11.73
C ALA A 89 7.87 19.31 -10.97
N ASP A 90 8.48 20.15 -10.12
CA ASP A 90 9.63 19.74 -9.30
C ASP A 90 9.22 18.74 -8.23
N ILE A 91 8.06 18.95 -7.60
CA ILE A 91 7.49 18.02 -6.63
C ILE A 91 7.18 16.68 -7.31
N ASP A 92 6.57 16.69 -8.49
CA ASP A 92 6.27 15.47 -9.26
C ASP A 92 7.56 14.72 -9.62
N ARG A 93 8.60 15.44 -10.04
CA ARG A 93 9.91 14.86 -10.36
C ARG A 93 10.58 14.24 -9.12
N ALA A 94 10.67 14.99 -8.02
CA ALA A 94 11.25 14.50 -6.78
C ALA A 94 10.49 13.28 -6.25
N THR A 95 9.15 13.32 -6.33
CA THR A 95 8.29 12.19 -5.97
C THR A 95 8.65 10.95 -6.78
N ARG A 96 8.69 11.06 -8.12
CA ARG A 96 9.02 9.92 -9.00
C ARG A 96 10.41 9.35 -8.73
N ILE A 97 11.42 10.21 -8.55
CA ILE A 97 12.80 9.79 -8.27
C ILE A 97 12.86 9.04 -6.94
N ALA A 98 12.31 9.61 -5.87
CA ALA A 98 12.34 8.99 -4.54
C ALA A 98 11.57 7.65 -4.52
N THR A 99 10.39 7.59 -5.16
CA THR A 99 9.63 6.34 -5.27
C THR A 99 10.41 5.27 -6.04
N ALA A 100 11.04 5.62 -7.16
CA ALA A 100 11.85 4.66 -7.93
C ALA A 100 13.05 4.13 -7.11
N GLN A 101 13.77 5.02 -6.42
CA GLN A 101 14.89 4.64 -5.56
C GLN A 101 14.47 3.75 -4.39
N LEU A 102 13.32 4.04 -3.77
CA LEU A 102 12.76 3.20 -2.71
C LEU A 102 12.36 1.82 -3.26
N ASN A 103 11.67 1.77 -4.39
CA ASN A 103 11.22 0.52 -5.02
C ASN A 103 12.40 -0.40 -5.42
N GLN A 104 13.52 0.17 -5.87
CA GLN A 104 14.73 -0.62 -6.19
C GLN A 104 15.30 -1.40 -4.99
N ARG A 105 15.05 -0.94 -3.77
CA ARG A 105 15.56 -1.54 -2.53
C ARG A 105 14.45 -2.17 -1.68
N ALA A 106 13.19 -2.00 -2.08
CA ALA A 106 12.04 -2.49 -1.35
C ALA A 106 12.06 -4.02 -1.36
N LYS A 107 11.78 -4.60 -0.19
CA LYS A 107 11.56 -6.03 -0.04
C LYS A 107 10.08 -6.27 0.21
N PRO A 108 9.51 -7.38 -0.29
CA PRO A 108 8.12 -7.73 0.02
C PRO A 108 7.90 -7.72 1.53
N TRP A 109 6.86 -7.02 1.98
CA TRP A 109 6.43 -7.09 3.36
C TRP A 109 5.67 -8.40 3.57
N ILE A 110 6.30 -9.35 4.26
CA ILE A 110 5.65 -10.62 4.60
C ILE A 110 4.86 -10.41 5.88
N TRP A 111 3.53 -10.55 5.79
CA TRP A 111 2.67 -10.51 6.96
C TRP A 111 2.84 -11.79 7.79
N GLY A 112 2.97 -11.63 9.11
CA GLY A 112 3.18 -12.73 10.04
C GLY A 112 4.64 -13.18 10.17
N ARG A 113 4.87 -14.23 10.96
CA ARG A 113 6.21 -14.81 11.14
C ARG A 113 6.47 -15.77 9.98
N PRO A 114 7.53 -15.59 9.18
CA PRO A 114 7.91 -16.60 8.21
C PRO A 114 8.17 -17.92 8.95
N PRO A 115 7.86 -19.08 8.33
CA PRO A 115 8.08 -20.37 8.97
C PRO A 115 9.54 -20.46 9.44
N PRO A 116 9.78 -20.95 10.66
CA PRO A 116 11.14 -21.12 11.14
C PRO A 116 11.90 -22.04 10.17
N ALA A 117 13.16 -21.71 9.91
CA ALA A 117 14.01 -22.55 9.08
C ALA A 117 13.99 -23.99 9.64
N PRO A 118 13.93 -25.02 8.78
CA PRO A 118 13.97 -26.40 9.21
C PRO A 118 15.23 -26.62 10.06
N ARG A 119 15.04 -27.01 11.33
CA ARG A 119 16.14 -27.35 12.21
C ARG A 119 16.50 -28.81 12.00
N HIS A 120 17.73 -29.08 11.58
CA HIS A 120 18.29 -30.43 11.72
C HIS A 120 18.49 -30.71 13.20
N LEU A 121 17.68 -31.62 13.76
CA LEU A 121 17.86 -32.09 15.13
C LEU A 121 19.19 -32.84 15.20
N ARG A 122 20.13 -32.34 16.01
CA ARG A 122 21.43 -33.00 16.22
C ARG A 122 21.30 -34.35 16.94
N ARG A 123 20.18 -34.58 17.63
CA ARG A 123 19.86 -35.84 18.33
C ARG A 123 18.35 -36.08 18.25
N GLN A 124 17.94 -37.23 17.73
CA GLN A 124 16.59 -37.77 17.88
C GLN A 124 16.58 -38.67 19.11
N PHE A 125 15.75 -38.33 20.10
CA PHE A 125 15.44 -39.23 21.20
C PHE A 125 14.21 -40.04 20.78
N VAL A 126 14.36 -41.36 20.69
CA VAL A 126 13.25 -42.29 20.49
C VAL A 126 12.89 -42.85 21.86
N TYR A 127 11.66 -42.64 22.30
CA TYR A 127 11.12 -43.34 23.45
C TYR A 127 10.50 -44.65 22.97
N SER A 128 11.09 -45.76 23.39
CA SER A 128 10.51 -47.10 23.22
C SER A 128 9.61 -47.38 24.43
N LEU A 129 8.35 -47.74 24.19
CA LEU A 129 7.44 -48.29 25.20
C LEU A 129 7.54 -49.80 25.26
#